data_AF-A0A552EB13-F1
#
_entry.id   AF-A0A552EB13-F1
#
_cell.length_a   1.000
_cell.length_b   1.000
_cell.length_c   1.000
_cell.angle_alpha   90.00
_cell.angle_beta   90.00
_cell.angle_gamma   90.00
#
_symmetry.space_group_name_H-M   'P 1'
#
loop_
_entity.id
_entity.type
_entity.pdbx_description
1 polymer ?
#
loop_
_entity_poly.entity_id
_entity_poly.type
_entity_poly.pdbx_seq_one_letter_code
_entity_poly.pdbx_strand_id
1 'polypeptide(L)' 'MALTPEEKRRIIKFLDEADRSFVEIILASLEAFRKWLSDEFNKIYLKVKDGLQNLWQSVRNVFS' A
#
# COMPACT_ATOMS: atom_id res chain seq x y z
N MET A 1 21.83 -35.07 22.13
CA MET A 1 20.83 -34.92 23.21
C MET A 1 19.52 -34.52 22.55
N ALA A 2 18.43 -35.21 22.85
CA ALA A 2 17.12 -34.81 22.35
C ALA A 2 16.65 -33.56 23.12
N LEU A 3 16.05 -32.60 22.41
CA LEU A 3 15.42 -31.43 23.02
C LEU A 3 14.44 -31.86 24.12
N THR A 4 14.49 -31.17 25.26
CA THR A 4 13.50 -31.38 26.30
C THR A 4 12.11 -30.95 25.80
N PRO A 5 11.03 -31.55 26.30
CA PRO A 5 9.66 -31.16 25.94
C PRO A 5 9.36 -29.67 26.14
N GLU A 6 10.04 -29.04 27.09
CA GLU A 6 9.92 -27.62 27.44
C GLU A 6 10.61 -26.72 26.41
N GLU A 7 11.82 -27.09 25.97
CA GLU A 7 12.53 -26.36 24.92
C GLU A 7 11.79 -26.46 23.58
N LYS A 8 11.26 -27.65 23.26
CA LYS A 8 10.45 -27.85 22.06
C LYS A 8 9.20 -26.96 22.06
N ARG A 9 8.52 -26.81 23.20
CA ARG A 9 7.35 -25.92 23.35
C ARG A 9 7.70 -24.45 23.19
N ARG A 10 8.85 -24.00 23.71
CA ARG A 10 9.31 -22.61 23.51
C ARG A 10 9.62 -22.32 22.04
N ILE A 11 10.27 -23.24 21.34
CA ILE A 11 10.60 -23.08 19.93
C ILE A 11 9.33 -22.98 19.08
N ILE A 12 8.34 -23.86 19.30
CA ILE A 12 7.06 -23.82 18.58
C ILE A 12 6.37 -22.48 18.81
N LYS A 13 6.30 -22.02 20.06
CA LYS A 13 5.69 -20.72 20.38
C LYS A 13 6.40 -19.55 19.68
N PHE A 14 7.73 -19.60 19.62
CA PHE A 14 8.52 -18.56 18.96
C PHE A 14 8.30 -18.54 17.44
N LEU A 15 8.16 -19.72 16.83
CA LEU A 15 7.83 -19.85 15.41
C LEU A 15 6.43 -19.31 15.11
N ASP A 16 5.44 -19.63 15.95
CA ASP A 16 4.07 -19.09 15.80
C ASP A 16 4.02 -17.56 15.93
N GLU A 17 4.80 -16.98 16.86
CA GLU A 17 4.90 -15.53 17.05
C GLU A 17 5.61 -14.84 15.87
N ALA A 18 6.65 -15.46 15.33
CA ALA A 18 7.34 -14.96 14.14
C ALA A 18 6.39 -14.93 12.93
N ASP A 19 5.65 -16.02 12.69
CA ASP A 19 4.69 -16.10 11.59
C ASP A 19 3.60 -15.01 11.69
N ARG A 20 3.07 -14.77 12.89
CA ARG A 20 2.12 -13.66 13.12
C ARG A 20 2.73 -12.30 12.82
N SER A 21 3.97 -12.07 13.25
CA SER A 21 4.68 -10.82 12.99
C SER A 21 4.88 -10.58 11.49
N PHE A 22 5.20 -11.62 10.73
CA PHE A 22 5.27 -11.53 9.26
C PHE A 22 3.93 -11.19 8.62
N VAL A 23 2.84 -11.81 9.08
CA VAL A 23 1.50 -11.49 8.60
C VAL A 23 1.14 -10.02 8.86
N GLU A 24 1.44 -9.52 10.05
CA GLU A 24 1.20 -8.11 10.40
C GLU A 24 1.98 -7.15 9.49
N ILE A 25 3.26 -7.45 9.21
CA ILE A 25 4.10 -6.66 8.30
C ILE A 25 3.52 -6.64 6.87
N ILE A 26 3.06 -7.79 6.39
CA ILE A 26 2.45 -7.90 5.06
C ILE A 26 1.17 -7.06 5.00
N LEU A 27 0.30 -7.17 6.01
CA LEU A 27 -0.94 -6.39 6.07
C LEU A 27 -0.67 -4.88 6.12
N ALA A 28 0.28 -4.45 6.96
CA ALA A 28 0.68 -3.04 7.04
C ALA A 28 1.24 -2.52 5.70
N SER A 29 2.02 -3.34 4.99
CA SER A 29 2.56 -3.00 3.68
C SER A 29 1.46 -2.86 2.62
N LEU A 30 0.47 -3.76 2.63
CA LEU A 30 -0.69 -3.68 1.74
C LEU A 30 -1.56 -2.45 2.03
N GLU A 31 -1.77 -2.11 3.29
CA GLU A 31 -2.53 -0.92 3.68
C GLU A 31 -1.82 0.37 3.26
N ALA A 32 -0.49 0.44 3.47
CA ALA A 32 0.32 1.55 3.01
C ALA A 32 0.28 1.70 1.48
N PHE A 33 0.39 0.58 0.74
CA PHE A 33 0.29 0.58 -0.71
C PHE A 33 -1.10 1.04 -1.19
N ARG A 34 -2.17 0.56 -0.58
CA ARG A 34 -3.54 0.99 -0.89
C ARG A 34 -3.72 2.49 -0.67
N LYS A 35 -3.20 3.03 0.44
CA LYS A 35 -3.28 4.46 0.74
C LYS A 35 -2.51 5.29 -0.28
N TRP A 36 -1.28 4.89 -0.60
CA TRP A 36 -0.47 5.54 -1.64
C TRP A 36 -1.17 5.53 -3.00
N LEU A 37 -1.76 4.39 -3.38
CA LEU A 37 -2.50 4.27 -4.65
C LEU A 37 -3.69 5.25 -4.71
N SER A 38 -4.43 5.38 -3.61
CA SER A 38 -5.55 6.33 -3.52
C SER A 38 -5.09 7.78 -3.70
N ASP A 39 -3.97 8.16 -3.08
CA ASP A 39 -3.42 9.51 -3.17
C ASP A 39 -2.88 9.81 -4.58
N GLU A 40 -2.18 8.86 -5.20
CA GLU A 40 -1.66 9.02 -6.57
C GLU A 40 -2.78 9.02 -7.61
N PHE A 41 -3.83 8.21 -7.43
CA PHE A 41 -4.98 8.21 -8.34
C PHE A 41 -5.67 9.58 -8.37
N ASN A 42 -5.83 10.21 -7.21
CA ASN A 42 -6.42 11.55 -7.13
C ASN A 42 -5.54 12.60 -7.84
N LYS A 43 -4.21 12.53 -7.67
CA LYS A 43 -3.28 13.41 -8.39
C LYS A 43 -3.35 13.23 -9.90
N ILE A 44 -3.42 11.98 -10.38
CA ILE A 44 -3.57 11.68 -11.82
C ILE A 44 -4.89 12.25 -12.33
N TYR A 45 -5.99 12.01 -11.61
CA TYR A 45 -7.30 12.55 -11.96
C TYR A 45 -7.28 14.08 -12.10
N LEU A 46 -6.71 14.78 -11.11
CA LEU A 46 -6.58 16.24 -11.14
C LEU A 46 -5.75 16.71 -12.34
N LYS A 47 -4.59 16.08 -12.60
CA LYS A 47 -3.76 16.42 -13.77
C LYS A 47 -4.50 16.27 -15.09
N VAL A 48 -5.27 15.19 -15.26
CA VAL A 48 -6.06 14.98 -16.47
C VAL A 48 -7.17 16.02 -16.58
N LYS A 49 -7.89 16.28 -15.48
CA LYS A 49 -8.95 17.30 -15.43
C LYS A 49 -8.41 18.68 -15.79
N ASP A 50 -7.31 19.09 -15.20
CA ASP A 50 -6.68 20.39 -15.44
C ASP A 50 -6.17 20.48 -16.89
N GLY A 51 -5.60 19.39 -17.42
CA GLY A 51 -5.20 19.30 -18.83
C GLY A 51 -6.39 19.53 -19.78
N LEU A 52 -7.52 18.86 -19.53
CA LEU A 52 -8.73 19.04 -20.33
C LEU A 52 -9.31 20.46 -20.22
N GLN A 53 -9.29 21.05 -19.02
CA GLN A 53 -9.73 22.44 -18.82
C GLN A 53 -8.84 23.42 -19.58
N ASN A 54 -7.52 23.24 -19.52
CA ASN A 54 -6.57 24.08 -20.23
C ASN A 54 -6.72 23.95 -21.75
N LEU A 55 -6.92 22.73 -22.25
CA LEU A 55 -7.21 22.50 -23.67
C LEU A 55 -8.50 23.20 -24.10
N TRP A 56 -9.55 23.10 -23.29
CA TRP A 56 -10.82 23.78 -23.57
C TRP A 56 -10.68 25.30 -23.59
N GLN A 57 -9.94 25.88 -22.64
CA GLN A 57 -9.66 27.32 -22.61
C GLN A 57 -8.82 27.75 -23.81
N SER A 58 -7.82 26.94 -24.20
CA SER A 58 -7.01 27.19 -25.40
C SER A 58 -7.88 27.23 -26.66
N VAL A 59 -8.76 26.23 -26.83
CA VAL A 59 -9.74 26.20 -27.93
C VAL A 59 -10.64 27.43 -27.89
N ARG A 60 -11.22 27.77 -26.73
CA ARG A 60 -12.09 28.95 -26.58
C ARG A 60 -11.37 30.24 -26.98
N ASN A 61 -10.11 30.41 -26.60
CA ASN A 61 -9.32 31.61 -26.92
C ASN A 61 -8.93 31.69 -28.40
N VAL A 62 -8.80 30.56 -29.11
CA VAL A 62 -8.54 30.53 -30.56
C VAL A 62 -9.77 30.92 -31.37
N PHE A 63 -10.97 30.64 -30.85
CA PHE A 63 -12.24 30.89 -31.55
C PHE A 63 -13.01 32.14 -31.03
N SER A 64 -12.42 32.90 -30.09
CA SER A 64 -12.94 34.18 -29.59
C SER A 64 -12.18 35.36 -30.17
#